data_AF-A0A3C1D8S8-F1
#
_entry.id   AF-A0A3C1D8S8-F1
#
_cell.length_a   1.000
_cell.length_b   1.000
_cell.length_c   1.000
_cell.angle_alpha   90.00
_cell.angle_beta   90.00
_cell.angle_gamma   90.00
#
_symmetry.space_group_name_H-M   'P 1'
#
loop_
_entity.id
_entity.type
_entity.pdbx_description
1 polymer ?
#
loop_
_entity_poly.entity_id
_entity_poly.type
_entity_poly.pdbx_seq_one_letter_code
_entity_poly.pdbx_strand_id
1 'polypeptide(L)'
;MARISRDQFLDLRPFRASPAFARLWIGSTLAGLGGQLTIVAVMLHVYDLTQSTFAVSMIAVVGLVPMVVAGLYGGMLADAFDRRLVALLAASITFASTALLAILAWTQSET
;
A
#
# COMPACT_ATOMS: atom_id res chain seq x y z
N MET A 1 -6.71 24.86 38.06
CA MET A 1 -5.55 24.71 37.15
C MET A 1 -5.27 23.23 36.98
N ALA A 2 -5.72 22.60 35.89
CA ALA A 2 -5.52 21.17 35.65
C ALA A 2 -4.07 20.92 35.23
N ARG A 3 -3.38 20.05 35.99
CA ARG A 3 -1.99 19.65 35.75
C ARG A 3 -2.00 18.64 34.60
N ILE A 4 -1.66 19.08 33.39
CA ILE A 4 -1.53 18.20 32.21
C ILE A 4 -0.43 17.18 32.54
N SER A 5 -0.80 15.91 32.77
CA SER A 5 0.16 14.84 33.01
C SER A 5 0.80 14.44 31.68
N ARG A 6 2.11 14.16 31.70
CA ARG A 6 2.89 13.76 30.51
C ARG A 6 2.45 12.42 29.91
N ASP A 7 1.50 11.74 30.54
CA ASP A 7 0.94 10.46 30.12
C ASP A 7 -0.20 10.61 29.09
N GLN A 8 -0.55 11.86 28.70
CA GLN A 8 -1.55 12.13 27.64
C GLN A 8 -0.96 12.19 26.22
N PHE A 9 0.37 12.11 26.07
CA PHE A 9 1.03 12.13 24.76
C PHE A 9 1.33 10.71 24.26
N LEU A 10 1.22 10.54 22.94
CA LEU A 10 1.60 9.31 22.24
C LEU A 10 3.01 8.88 22.67
N ASP A 11 3.12 7.67 23.22
CA ASP A 11 4.40 7.16 23.69
C ASP A 11 5.33 6.91 22.50
N LEU A 12 6.31 7.80 22.31
CA LEU A 12 7.31 7.71 21.24
C LEU A 12 8.52 6.87 21.64
N ARG A 13 8.57 6.33 22.87
CA ARG A 13 9.66 5.45 23.32
C ARG A 13 9.88 4.24 22.38
N PRO A 14 8.85 3.59 21.79
CA PRO A 14 9.04 2.46 20.88
C PRO A 14 9.89 2.79 19.64
N PHE A 15 9.81 4.02 19.12
CA PHE A 15 10.60 4.46 17.98
C PHE A 15 12.10 4.60 18.30
N ARG A 16 12.43 4.90 19.56
CA ARG A 16 13.82 5.03 20.02
C ARG A 16 14.39 3.72 20.57
N ALA A 17 13.54 2.89 21.17
CA ALA A 17 13.95 1.64 21.81
C ALA A 17 14.27 0.53 20.80
N SER A 18 13.59 0.49 19.65
CA SER A 18 13.84 -0.51 18.60
C SER A 18 13.98 0.13 17.22
N PRO A 19 15.21 0.20 16.67
CA PRO A 19 15.43 0.65 15.29
C PRO A 19 14.73 -0.24 14.25
N ALA A 20 14.44 -1.50 14.57
CA ALA A 20 13.72 -2.39 13.67
C ALA A 20 12.24 -2.01 13.57
N PHE A 21 11.62 -1.66 14.71
CA PHE A 21 10.24 -1.17 14.76
C PHE A 21 10.09 0.14 14.00
N ALA A 22 10.99 1.10 14.22
CA ALA A 22 10.95 2.38 13.52
C ALA A 22 11.03 2.22 11.99
N ARG A 23 11.92 1.33 11.50
CA ARG A 23 12.04 1.02 10.07
C ARG A 23 10.77 0.40 9.50
N LEU A 24 10.19 -0.59 10.20
CA LEU A 24 8.95 -1.22 9.78
C LEU A 24 7.80 -0.20 9.74
N TRP A 25 7.69 0.63 10.78
CA TRP A 25 6.64 1.63 10.88
C TRP A 25 6.75 2.66 9.75
N ILE A 26 7.91 3.28 9.55
CA ILE A 26 8.14 4.26 8.47
C ILE A 26 7.87 3.62 7.11
N GLY A 27 8.41 2.42 6.87
CA GLY A 27 8.21 1.69 5.61
C GLY A 27 6.73 1.38 5.35
N SER A 28 6.02 0.87 6.36
CA SER A 28 4.59 0.54 6.24
C SER A 28 3.72 1.77 6.02
N THR A 29 4.00 2.87 6.74
CA THR A 29 3.28 4.14 6.57
C THR A 29 3.51 4.72 5.17
N LEU A 30 4.76 4.75 4.71
CA LEU A 30 5.08 5.26 3.38
C LEU A 30 4.47 4.38 2.27
N ALA A 31 4.53 3.05 2.42
CA ALA A 31 3.91 2.12 1.48
C ALA A 31 2.38 2.29 1.45
N GLY A 32 1.74 2.48 2.61
CA GLY A 32 0.31 2.73 2.69
C GLY A 32 -0.10 4.03 1.99
N LEU A 33 0.63 5.12 2.24
CA LEU A 33 0.41 6.40 1.57
C LEU A 33 0.60 6.29 0.05
N GLY A 34 1.69 5.66 -0.39
CA GLY A 34 1.96 5.41 -1.80
C GLY A 34 0.84 4.61 -2.46
N GLY A 35 0.36 3.55 -1.80
CA GLY A 35 -0.76 2.74 -2.30
C GLY A 35 -2.04 3.55 -2.50
N GLN A 36 -2.40 4.43 -1.55
CA GLN A 36 -3.57 5.30 -1.69
C GLN A 36 -3.40 6.29 -2.85
N LEU A 37 -2.21 6.87 -3.00
CA LEU A 37 -1.92 7.76 -4.14
C LEU A 37 -2.01 7.01 -5.47
N THR A 38 -1.49 5.78 -5.57
CA THR A 38 -1.60 4.95 -6.76
C THR A 38 -3.06 4.64 -7.11
N ILE A 39 -3.90 4.29 -6.11
CA ILE A 39 -5.33 4.04 -6.34
C ILE A 39 -6.02 5.28 -6.92
N VAL A 40 -5.80 6.45 -6.31
CA VAL A 40 -6.39 7.71 -6.78
C VAL A 40 -5.89 8.05 -8.18
N ALA A 41 -4.59 7.92 -8.44
CA ALA A 41 -3.99 8.19 -9.74
C ALA A 41 -4.59 7.28 -10.84
N VAL A 42 -4.73 5.98 -10.58
CA VAL A 42 -5.34 5.03 -11.52
C VAL A 42 -6.79 5.39 -11.81
N MET A 43 -7.57 5.77 -10.78
CA MET A 43 -8.96 6.20 -10.97
C MET A 43 -9.08 7.44 -11.87
N LEU A 44 -8.26 8.47 -11.61
CA LEU A 44 -8.23 9.68 -12.44
C LEU A 44 -7.77 9.38 -13.86
N HIS A 45 -6.73 8.56 -14.02
CA HIS A 45 -6.20 8.19 -15.32
C HIS A 45 -7.23 7.43 -16.19
N VAL A 46 -7.95 6.46 -15.62
CA VAL A 46 -9.02 5.76 -16.35
C VAL A 46 -10.17 6.70 -16.69
N TYR A 47 -10.51 7.64 -15.81
CA TYR A 47 -11.50 8.66 -16.13
C TYR A 47 -11.04 9.52 -17.32
N ASP A 48 -9.79 9.95 -17.34
CA ASP A 48 -9.25 10.75 -18.43
C ASP A 48 -9.31 10.00 -19.78
N LEU A 49 -9.02 8.69 -19.77
CA LEU A 49 -9.10 7.84 -20.96
C LEU A 49 -10.53 7.54 -21.44
N THR A 50 -11.45 7.25 -20.52
CA THR A 50 -12.79 6.73 -20.86
C THR A 50 -13.91 7.77 -20.78
N GLN A 51 -13.67 8.89 -20.09
CA GLN A 51 -14.66 9.91 -19.73
C GLN A 51 -15.92 9.33 -19.06
N SER A 52 -15.79 8.19 -18.37
CA SER A 52 -16.91 7.43 -17.80
C SER A 52 -16.73 7.14 -16.31
N THR A 53 -17.58 7.70 -15.47
CA THR A 53 -17.62 7.41 -14.03
C THR A 53 -17.98 5.95 -13.75
N PHE A 54 -18.74 5.30 -14.64
CA PHE A 54 -19.05 3.88 -14.51
C PHE A 54 -17.79 3.02 -14.63
N ALA A 55 -16.93 3.29 -15.62
CA ALA A 55 -15.66 2.57 -15.79
C ALA A 55 -14.76 2.74 -14.54
N VAL A 56 -14.69 3.95 -13.98
CA VAL A 56 -13.95 4.21 -12.74
C VAL A 56 -14.48 3.39 -11.57
N SER A 57 -15.80 3.28 -11.40
CA SER A 57 -16.40 2.46 -10.33
C SER A 57 -16.11 0.96 -10.49
N MET A 58 -15.97 0.49 -11.73
CA MET A 58 -15.62 -0.90 -12.01
C MET A 58 -14.20 -1.28 -11.63
N ILE A 59 -13.27 -0.32 -11.55
CA ILE A 59 -11.91 -0.57 -11.05
C ILE A 59 -11.96 -1.14 -9.62
N ALA A 60 -12.78 -0.56 -8.76
CA ALA A 60 -12.93 -1.03 -7.39
C ALA A 60 -13.52 -2.44 -7.33
N VAL A 61 -14.54 -2.73 -8.15
CA VAL A 61 -15.18 -4.05 -8.19
C VAL A 61 -14.21 -5.12 -8.71
N VAL A 62 -13.50 -4.85 -9.80
CA VAL A 62 -12.49 -5.76 -10.35
C VAL A 62 -11.35 -5.96 -9.36
N GLY A 63 -10.96 -4.91 -8.63
CA GLY A 63 -9.93 -4.97 -7.60
C GLY A 63 -10.26 -5.87 -6.41
N LEU A 64 -11.53 -6.18 -6.14
CA LEU A 64 -11.91 -7.10 -5.07
C LEU A 64 -11.45 -8.54 -5.33
N VAL A 65 -11.45 -8.99 -6.59
CA VAL A 65 -11.06 -10.34 -6.96
C VAL A 65 -9.61 -10.64 -6.56
N PRO A 66 -8.59 -9.87 -7.01
CA PRO A 66 -7.22 -10.11 -6.57
C PRO A 66 -7.04 -9.85 -5.08
N MET A 67 -7.80 -8.93 -4.46
CA MET A 67 -7.74 -8.71 -3.00
C MET A 67 -8.14 -9.96 -2.22
N VAL A 68 -9.24 -10.62 -2.61
CA VAL A 68 -9.71 -11.86 -1.96
C VAL A 68 -8.73 -13.00 -2.18
N VAL A 69 -8.27 -13.19 -3.42
CA VAL A 69 -7.30 -14.23 -3.77
C VAL A 69 -5.98 -14.02 -3.02
N ALA A 70 -5.42 -12.81 -3.08
CA ALA A 70 -4.18 -12.47 -2.39
C ALA A 70 -4.32 -12.55 -0.86
N GLY A 71 -5.48 -12.21 -0.29
CA GLY A 71 -5.73 -12.36 1.15
C GLY A 71 -5.72 -13.83 1.58
N LEU A 72 -6.40 -14.70 0.84
CA LEU A 72 -6.50 -16.12 1.17
C LEU A 72 -5.16 -16.85 0.99
N TYR A 73 -4.54 -16.71 -0.18
CA TYR A 73 -3.28 -17.38 -0.48
C TYR A 73 -2.11 -16.71 0.24
N GLY A 74 -2.05 -15.38 0.25
CA GLY A 74 -0.98 -14.62 0.91
C GLY A 74 -0.94 -14.88 2.42
N GLY A 75 -2.09 -15.00 3.08
CA GLY A 75 -2.16 -15.38 4.50
C GLY A 75 -1.60 -16.78 4.75
N MET A 76 -2.01 -17.76 3.94
CA MET A 76 -1.47 -19.12 4.02
C MET A 76 0.05 -19.16 3.81
N LEU A 77 0.58 -18.44 2.83
CA LEU A 77 2.02 -18.34 2.60
C LEU A 77 2.74 -17.64 3.77
N ALA A 78 2.16 -16.58 4.34
CA ALA A 78 2.75 -15.84 5.45
C ALA A 78 2.84 -16.66 6.75
N ASP A 79 1.96 -17.65 6.92
CA ASP A 79 1.98 -18.53 8.09
C ASP A 79 2.81 -19.80 7.86
N ALA A 80 2.95 -20.26 6.61
CA ALA A 80 3.72 -21.46 6.27
C ALA A 80 5.23 -21.21 6.07
N PHE A 81 5.63 -20.00 5.68
CA PHE A 81 7.03 -19.64 5.37
C PHE A 81 7.60 -18.59 6.33
N ASP A 82 8.89 -18.29 6.21
CA ASP A 82 9.51 -17.19 6.95
C ASP A 82 8.82 -15.87 6.60
N ARG A 83 8.11 -15.31 7.59
CA ARG A 83 7.38 -14.05 7.49
C ARG A 83 8.21 -12.90 6.94
N ARG A 84 9.52 -12.87 7.23
CA ARG A 84 10.41 -11.82 6.72
C ARG A 84 10.63 -11.92 5.22
N LEU A 85 10.85 -13.14 4.72
CA LEU A 85 11.02 -13.38 3.28
C LEU A 85 9.72 -13.12 2.52
N VAL A 86 8.59 -13.59 3.04
CA VAL A 86 7.27 -13.36 2.44
C VAL A 86 6.96 -11.86 2.37
N ALA A 87 7.21 -11.11 3.45
CA ALA A 87 7.01 -9.67 3.47
C ALA A 87 7.92 -8.91 2.47
N LEU A 88 9.19 -9.31 2.37
CA LEU A 88 10.12 -8.71 1.41
C LEU A 88 9.72 -8.99 -0.04
N LEU A 89 9.35 -10.23 -0.37
CA LEU A 89 8.86 -10.59 -1.70
C LEU A 89 7.59 -9.81 -2.07
N ALA A 90 6.62 -9.73 -1.16
CA ALA A 90 5.40 -8.96 -1.39
C ALA A 90 5.70 -7.46 -1.62
N ALA A 91 6.61 -6.88 -0.83
CA ALA A 91 7.03 -5.50 -1.00
C ALA A 91 7.76 -5.27 -2.32
N SER A 92 8.65 -6.19 -2.73
CA SER A 92 9.36 -6.12 -4.01
C SER A 92 8.41 -6.24 -5.21
N ILE A 93 7.43 -7.15 -5.15
CA ILE A 93 6.40 -7.28 -6.20
C ILE A 93 5.59 -6.00 -6.29
N THR A 94 5.12 -5.46 -5.17
CA THR A 94 4.35 -4.21 -5.13
C THR A 94 5.15 -3.06 -5.73
N PHE A 95 6.43 -2.92 -5.33
CA PHE A 95 7.31 -1.90 -5.88
C PHE A 95 7.50 -2.05 -7.39
N ALA A 96 7.75 -3.27 -7.88
CA ALA A 96 7.90 -3.54 -9.31
C ALA A 96 6.63 -3.23 -10.09
N SER A 97 5.44 -3.59 -9.57
CA SER A 97 4.16 -3.26 -10.18
C SER A 97 3.92 -1.76 -10.26
N THR A 98 4.16 -1.01 -9.17
CA THR A 98 4.01 0.45 -9.17
C THR A 98 5.01 1.13 -10.10
N ALA A 99 6.26 0.66 -10.15
CA ALA A 99 7.27 1.17 -11.07
C ALA A 99 6.88 0.91 -12.53
N LEU A 100 6.36 -0.28 -12.83
CA LEU A 100 5.85 -0.60 -14.16
C LEU A 100 4.69 0.32 -14.56
N LEU A 101 3.69 0.51 -13.68
CA LEU A 101 2.59 1.44 -13.92
C LEU A 101 3.10 2.86 -14.19
N ALA A 102 4.07 3.34 -13.42
CA ALA A 102 4.66 4.66 -13.61
C ALA A 102 5.37 4.78 -14.98
N ILE A 103 6.08 3.73 -15.41
CA ILE A 103 6.76 3.70 -16.72
C ILE A 103 5.74 3.67 -17.86
N LEU A 104 4.68 2.86 -17.75
CA LEU A 104 3.61 2.79 -18.76
C LEU A 104 2.94 4.15 -18.92
N ALA A 105 2.55 4.76 -17.79
CA ALA A 105 1.96 6.10 -17.76
C ALA A 105 2.87 7.18 -18.35
N TRP A 106 4.18 7.11 -18.08
CA TRP A 106 5.15 8.06 -18.62
C TRP A 106 5.39 7.88 -20.12
N THR A 107 5.39 6.64 -20.60
CA THR A 107 5.67 6.31 -22.01
C THR A 107 4.44 6.42 -22.91
N GLN A 108 3.24 6.62 -22.34
CA GLN A 108 1.96 6.56 -23.03
C GLN A 108 1.82 5.32 -23.93
N SER A 109 2.37 4.20 -23.50
CA SER A 109 2.31 2.92 -24.23
C SER A 109 0.98 2.19 -24.07
N GLU A 110 -0.03 2.91 -23.57
CA GLU A 110 -1.36 2.43 -23.20
C GLU A 110 -2.47 2.88 -24.18
N THR A 111 -2.07 3.51 -25.30
CA THR A 111 -2.88 3.79 -26.50
C THR A 111 -2.55 2.84 -27.65
#